data_AF-A0A354WYM8-F1
#
_entry.id   AF-A0A354WYM8-F1
#
_cell.length_a   1.000
_cell.length_b   1.000
_cell.length_c   1.000
_cell.angle_alpha   90.00
_cell.angle_beta   90.00
_cell.angle_gamma   90.00
#
_symmetry.space_group_name_H-M   'P 1'
#
loop_
_entity.id
_entity.type
_entity.pdbx_description
1 polymer ?
#
loop_
_entity_poly.entity_id
_entity_poly.type
_entity_poly.pdbx_seq_one_letter_code
_entity_poly.pdbx_strand_id
1 'polypeptide(L)' 'MSYLKFDKTVMINLEESLTREVLRTNRVGAYHSSTVVDCNTRKYHGLLVMPVPSLDEDNHVLLSSLDETVIQH' A
#
# COMPACT_ATOMS: atom_id res chain seq x y z
N MET A 1 27.19 1.89 1.31
CA MET A 1 26.33 3.05 1.58
C MET A 1 24.92 2.70 1.15
N SER A 2 23.93 2.68 2.07
CA SER A 2 22.53 2.60 1.64
C SER A 2 22.08 4.01 1.22
N TYR A 3 21.52 4.14 0.02
CA TYR A 3 21.04 5.41 -0.53
C TYR A 3 19.74 5.90 0.14
N LEU A 4 19.07 5.03 0.88
CA LEU A 4 17.88 5.34 1.67
C LEU A 4 18.26 5.33 3.15
N LYS A 5 18.08 6.47 3.81
CA LYS A 5 18.24 6.63 5.25
C LYS A 5 16.97 7.24 5.82
N PHE A 6 16.24 6.44 6.58
CA PHE A 6 15.08 6.87 7.34
C PHE A 6 15.49 6.90 8.80
N ASP A 7 15.49 8.08 9.41
CA ASP A 7 15.76 8.20 10.84
C ASP A 7 14.48 8.01 11.66
N LYS A 8 14.66 7.82 12.97
CA LYS A 8 13.53 7.65 13.88
C LYS A 8 12.61 8.86 13.88
N THR A 9 13.15 10.07 13.77
CA THR A 9 12.39 11.33 13.82
C THR A 9 11.36 11.40 12.70
N VAL A 10 11.74 10.96 11.50
CA VAL A 10 10.78 10.87 10.39
C VAL A 10 9.80 9.73 10.62
N MET A 11 10.28 8.55 10.99
CA MET A 11 9.40 7.36 11.11
C MET A 11 8.34 7.51 12.22
N ILE A 12 8.57 8.35 13.23
CA ILE A 12 7.56 8.66 14.27
C ILE A 12 6.62 9.80 13.88
N ASN A 13 6.98 10.62 12.89
CA ASN A 13 6.11 11.64 12.36
C ASN A 13 5.21 11.02 11.28
N LEU A 14 3.93 10.83 11.62
CA LEU A 14 2.97 10.22 10.71
C LEU A 14 2.82 11.04 9.43
N GLU A 15 2.63 12.36 9.53
CA GLU A 15 2.43 13.23 8.37
C GLU A 15 3.60 13.13 7.38
N GLU A 16 4.83 13.15 7.88
CA GLU A 16 6.01 13.00 7.02
C GLU A 16 6.14 11.58 6.46
N SER A 17 5.89 10.56 7.28
CA SER A 17 5.99 9.15 6.88
C SER A 17 4.98 8.76 5.81
N LEU A 18 3.77 9.33 5.82
CA LEU A 18 2.74 9.06 4.81
C LEU A 18 3.15 9.51 3.41
N THR A 19 4.12 10.43 3.28
CA THR A 19 4.61 10.91 1.97
C THR A 19 5.63 9.98 1.31
N ARG A 20 6.13 8.98 2.05
CA ARG A 20 7.17 8.05 1.60
C ARG A 20 6.54 6.70 1.29
N GLU A 21 6.72 6.23 0.06
CA GLU A 21 6.05 5.03 -0.44
C GLU A 21 7.06 3.98 -0.93
N VAL A 22 6.63 2.72 -0.90
CA VAL A 22 7.34 1.56 -1.45
C VAL A 22 6.48 0.96 -2.56
N LEU A 23 7.01 0.96 -3.78
CA LEU A 23 6.45 0.25 -4.91
C LEU A 23 7.38 -0.89 -5.30
N ARG A 24 6.85 -2.12 -5.33
CA ARG A 24 7.58 -3.31 -5.77
C ARG A 24 6.75 -4.09 -6.77
N THR A 25 7.25 -4.25 -7.99
CA THR A 25 6.59 -5.05 -9.02
C THR A 25 7.15 -6.47 -9.05
N ASN A 26 6.35 -7.43 -9.52
CA ASN A 26 6.80 -8.79 -9.79
C ASN A 26 7.29 -9.00 -11.23
N ARG A 27 7.43 -7.91 -12.01
CA ARG A 27 7.80 -7.88 -13.44
C ARG A 27 6.85 -8.55 -14.43
N VAL A 28 5.71 -9.07 -13.98
CA VAL A 28 4.70 -9.70 -14.84
C VAL A 28 3.32 -9.05 -14.70
N GLY A 29 3.26 -7.86 -14.10
CA GLY A 29 2.06 -7.03 -14.03
C GLY A 29 1.46 -6.86 -12.63
N ALA A 30 1.85 -7.68 -11.65
CA ALA A 30 1.43 -7.51 -10.26
C ALA A 30 2.41 -6.63 -9.48
N TYR A 31 1.91 -5.99 -8.43
CA TYR A 31 2.72 -5.13 -7.57
C TYR A 31 2.24 -5.08 -6.13
N HIS A 32 3.16 -4.70 -5.24
CA HIS A 32 2.90 -4.24 -3.89
C HIS A 32 3.12 -2.72 -3.86
N SER A 33 2.18 -1.97 -3.27
CA SER A 33 2.34 -0.52 -3.06
C SER A 33 1.79 -0.13 -1.70
N SER A 34 2.57 0.55 -0.86
CA SER A 34 2.09 1.15 0.39
C SER A 34 3.02 2.28 0.84
N THR A 35 2.65 3.00 1.89
CA THR A 35 3.60 3.91 2.57
C THR A 35 4.66 3.11 3.34
N VAL A 36 5.75 3.76 3.75
CA VAL A 36 6.79 3.11 4.57
C VAL A 36 6.32 2.70 5.97
N VAL A 37 5.11 3.12 6.36
CA VAL A 37 4.40 2.75 7.60
C VAL A 37 3.15 1.91 7.32
N ASP A 38 3.10 1.27 6.16
CA ASP A 38 2.04 0.35 5.73
C ASP A 38 0.60 0.92 5.75
N CYS A 39 0.48 2.25 5.61
CA CYS A 39 -0.82 2.93 5.58
C CYS A 39 -1.33 3.07 4.13
N ASN A 40 -2.56 2.63 3.91
CA ASN A 40 -3.22 2.77 2.61
C ASN A 40 -3.89 4.14 2.48
N THR A 41 -3.16 5.11 1.91
CA THR A 41 -3.65 6.49 1.70
C THR A 41 -4.26 6.71 0.31
N ARG A 42 -4.13 5.73 -0.60
CA ARG A 42 -4.60 5.81 -1.99
C ARG A 42 -5.29 4.52 -2.40
N LYS A 43 -6.17 4.60 -3.41
CA LYS A 43 -6.91 3.46 -3.98
C LYS A 43 -6.03 2.28 -4.38
N TYR A 44 -4.81 2.55 -4.87
CA TYR A 44 -3.89 1.53 -5.38
C TYR A 44 -2.91 1.00 -4.32
N HIS A 45 -3.02 1.45 -3.06
CA HIS A 45 -2.23 0.86 -1.99
C HIS A 45 -2.82 -0.50 -1.61
N GLY A 46 -1.96 -1.50 -1.61
CA GLY A 46 -2.31 -2.90 -1.43
C GLY A 46 -1.10 -3.74 -1.13
N LEU A 47 -1.31 -4.78 -0.32
CA LEU A 47 -0.31 -5.80 -0.07
C LEU A 47 0.06 -6.51 -1.38
N LEU A 48 -0.94 -6.75 -2.24
CA LEU A 48 -0.72 -7.32 -3.55
C LEU A 48 -1.84 -6.90 -4.49
N VAL A 49 -1.48 -6.36 -5.65
CA VAL A 49 -2.42 -5.98 -6.69
C VAL A 49 -2.21 -6.87 -7.90
N MET A 50 -3.23 -7.65 -8.25
CA MET A 50 -3.18 -8.64 -9.33
C MET A 50 -4.58 -9.02 -9.81
N PRO A 51 -4.75 -9.60 -11.01
CA PRO A 51 -6.01 -10.18 -11.40
C PRO A 51 -6.36 -11.36 -10.50
N VAL A 52 -7.65 -11.50 -10.19
CA VAL A 52 -8.18 -12.61 -9.41
C VAL A 52 -9.10 -13.39 -10.33
N PRO A 53 -8.68 -14.55 -10.87
CA PRO A 53 -9.40 -15.26 -11.93
C PRO A 53 -10.87 -15.60 -11.62
N SER A 54 -11.25 -15.63 -10.34
CA SER A 54 -12.61 -15.91 -9.90
C SER A 54 -13.54 -14.68 -9.85
N LEU A 55 -13.01 -13.47 -9.99
CA LEU A 55 -13.79 -12.23 -9.95
C LEU A 55 -14.01 -11.68 -11.35
N ASP A 56 -12.92 -11.27 -12.01
CA ASP A 56 -12.91 -10.70 -13.36
C ASP A 56 -11.45 -10.61 -13.87
N GLU A 57 -11.26 -9.96 -15.02
CA GLU A 57 -9.96 -9.73 -15.67
C GLU A 57 -9.23 -8.48 -15.15
N ASP A 58 -9.85 -7.67 -14.28
CA ASP A 58 -9.27 -6.45 -13.74
C ASP A 58 -8.33 -6.75 -12.56
N ASN A 59 -7.44 -5.80 -12.28
CA ASN A 59 -6.56 -5.88 -11.12
C ASN A 59 -7.32 -5.57 -9.83
N HIS A 60 -7.23 -6.47 -8.85
CA HIS A 60 -7.82 -6.30 -7.52
C HIS A 60 -6.76 -5.99 -6.48
N VAL A 61 -7.14 -5.15 -5.52
CA VAL A 61 -6.30 -4.79 -4.37
C VAL A 61 -6.51 -5.80 -3.26
N LEU A 62 -5.49 -6.59 -2.95
CA LEU A 62 -5.51 -7.52 -1.83
C LEU A 62 -4.94 -6.83 -0.58
N LEU A 63 -5.68 -6.93 0.51
CA LEU A 63 -5.34 -6.37 1.83
C LEU A 63 -5.16 -7.52 2.83
N SER A 64 -4.36 -7.29 3.87
CA SER A 64 -4.24 -8.24 4.99
C SER A 64 -5.50 -8.25 5.86
N SER A 65 -6.17 -7.11 5.98
CA SER A 65 -7.40 -6.91 6.74
C SER A 65 -8.17 -5.69 6.20
N LEU A 66 -9.48 -5.71 6.34
CA LEU A 66 -10.37 -4.59 6.07
C LEU A 66 -11.29 -4.41 7.28
N ASP A 67 -11.48 -3.16 7.71
CA ASP A 67 -12.39 -2.78 8.79
C ASP A 67 -13.28 -1.65 8.26
N GLU A 68 -14.50 -1.98 7.83
CA GLU A 68 -15.45 -1.01 7.32
C GLU A 68 -16.35 -0.44 8.42
N THR A 69 -16.66 0.86 8.33
CA THR A 69 -17.68 1.52 9.15
C THR A 69 -18.77 2.08 8.26
N VAL A 70 -20.03 1.72 8.54
CA VAL A 70 -21.19 2.25 7.84
C VAL A 70 -21.67 3.53 8.54
N ILE A 71 -21.65 4.65 7.82
CA ILE A 71 -22.17 5.93 8.31
C ILE A 71 -23.57 6.12 7.73
N GLN A 72 -24.58 6.13 8.60
CA GLN A 72 -25.98 6.40 8.23
C GLN A 72 -26.35 7.81 8.70
N HIS A 73 -26.87 8.64 7.79
CA HIS A 73 -27.43 9.95 8.10
C HIS A 73 -28.93 9.86 8.35
#